data_AF-A0A832AMM1-F1
#
_entry.id   AF-A0A832AMM1-F1
#
_cell.length_a   1.000
_cell.length_b   1.000
_cell.length_c   1.000
_cell.angle_alpha   90.00
_cell.angle_beta   90.00
_cell.angle_gamma   90.00
#
_symmetry.space_group_name_H-M   'P 1'
#
loop_
_entity.id
_entity.type
_entity.pdbx_description
1 polymer ?
#
loop_
_entity_poly.entity_id
_entity_poly.type
_entity_poly.pdbx_seq_one_letter_code
_entity_poly.pdbx_strand_id
1 'polypeptide(L)'
;MSNPIIQRELTAVLRAPITLALAALYLIVLGGLIVWMWPAEGVFSLAAQASRSLVLVFTVTQLLLVMMYAPAFAASSITSEKEQNTYDLLFATQLRPKDIILGKLWSSITTLWMFVVLSLPLFAACFFLGAVSVRETVVIYLVAVASSVFFGLLGLSVSAVVSTSHTALVTTYLLILLFNAGPWVPWLLLKDQLWAAELIATVRAVSPVAAMASVISPAHEGAAAWRLFLVFAVSGSAALTVFLLTTAYLTRGRPPRSHGRAITDPRELMKRKLRFPFYLIDPMRRKRNIPDWVNPIFAKEMRSKAFGGGIWIFRSAYLCFAVSMLLMAAVAGNLVGQTPDAIRAVALIFQLGLVVLIVPSLTAGAVTQERERASLDLLRLARIRPLAFLLGKLEVAAVFVMFLVIGSAPAWYVIYYLGTNTAQEILICWSLILATMVLAMAVGLWASAVSPRTAVATAVAYGVMFLIAVGTLLPLLMGERLGGAVRDVLFAINPFVSAIQTLTTGYFAEVGDLWRAHLTWSLGLSAVALLWSYERVRRMLGTQS
;
A
#
# COMPACT_ATOMS: atom_id res chain seq x y z
N MET A 1 -12.52 -3.48 31.35
CA MET A 1 -11.59 -3.82 30.24
C MET A 1 -10.86 -5.12 30.55
N SER A 2 -11.58 -6.25 30.61
CA SER A 2 -11.10 -7.55 31.13
C SER A 2 -10.57 -8.53 30.08
N ASN A 3 -10.47 -8.13 28.81
CA ASN A 3 -9.98 -9.03 27.77
C ASN A 3 -8.44 -9.05 27.77
N PRO A 4 -7.79 -10.18 28.12
CA PRO A 4 -6.33 -10.27 28.23
C PRO A 4 -5.63 -10.02 26.88
N ILE A 5 -6.31 -10.30 25.76
CA ILE A 5 -5.76 -10.10 24.42
C ILE A 5 -5.55 -8.60 24.15
N ILE A 6 -6.51 -7.75 24.52
CA ILE A 6 -6.41 -6.31 24.31
C ILE A 6 -5.22 -5.75 25.10
N GLN A 7 -5.09 -6.14 26.37
CA GLN A 7 -3.98 -5.69 27.21
C GLN A 7 -2.63 -6.13 26.64
N ARG A 8 -2.50 -7.41 26.25
CA ARG A 8 -1.25 -7.93 25.67
C ARG A 8 -0.88 -7.20 24.39
N GLU A 9 -1.81 -7.07 23.45
CA GLU A 9 -1.53 -6.48 22.13
C GLU A 9 -1.28 -4.98 22.23
N LEU A 10 -2.10 -4.25 23.00
CA LEU A 10 -1.94 -2.80 23.14
C LEU A 10 -0.63 -2.45 23.85
N THR A 11 -0.29 -3.15 24.94
CA THR A 11 0.99 -2.92 25.62
C THR A 11 2.19 -3.28 24.75
N ALA A 12 2.08 -4.35 23.97
CA ALA A 12 3.13 -4.76 23.03
C ALA A 12 3.32 -3.75 21.89
N VAL A 13 2.26 -3.10 21.42
CA VAL A 13 2.32 -2.06 20.38
C VAL A 13 2.82 -0.74 20.97
N LEU A 14 2.27 -0.28 22.09
CA LEU A 14 2.61 1.02 22.70
C LEU A 14 4.03 1.08 23.27
N ARG A 15 4.55 -0.04 23.81
CA ARG A 15 5.92 -0.09 24.35
C ARG A 15 6.99 -0.28 23.28
N ALA A 16 6.61 -0.57 22.03
CA ALA A 16 7.59 -0.74 20.97
C ALA A 16 8.17 0.64 20.61
N PRO A 17 9.50 0.85 20.70
CA PRO A 17 10.13 2.14 20.42
C PRO A 17 9.89 2.62 18.99
N ILE A 18 9.59 1.69 18.08
CA ILE A 18 9.32 2.03 16.69
C ILE A 18 7.87 2.46 16.47
N THR A 19 6.91 2.01 17.29
CA THR A 19 5.56 2.60 17.26
C THR A 19 5.64 4.06 17.69
N LEU A 20 6.46 4.38 18.69
CA LEU A 20 6.75 5.76 19.07
C LEU A 20 7.47 6.52 17.94
N ALA A 21 8.43 5.90 17.25
CA ALA A 21 9.07 6.51 16.09
C ALA A 21 8.10 6.76 14.93
N LEU A 22 7.13 5.86 14.70
CA LEU A 22 6.07 6.03 13.69
C LEU A 22 5.11 7.15 14.07
N ALA A 23 4.73 7.25 15.35
CA ALA A 23 3.93 8.36 15.86
C ALA A 23 4.67 9.69 15.74
N ALA A 24 5.98 9.72 16.08
CA ALA A 24 6.81 10.90 15.91
C ALA A 24 6.96 11.28 14.43
N LEU A 25 7.20 10.32 13.54
CA LEU A 25 7.24 10.54 12.10
C LEU A 25 5.92 11.12 11.61
N TYR A 26 4.79 10.52 11.99
CA TYR A 26 3.45 11.01 11.65
C TYR A 26 3.24 12.48 12.06
N LEU A 27 3.62 12.83 13.30
CA LEU A 27 3.56 14.20 13.80
C LEU A 27 4.53 15.14 13.10
N ILE A 28 5.75 14.70 12.77
CA ILE A 28 6.73 15.51 12.04
C ILE A 28 6.21 15.81 10.63
N VAL A 29 5.59 14.83 9.96
CA VAL A 29 4.99 15.04 8.64
C VAL A 29 3.84 16.04 8.73
N LEU A 30 2.88 15.81 9.62
CA LEU A 30 1.71 16.69 9.76
C LEU A 30 2.06 18.08 10.33
N GLY A 31 2.94 18.15 11.31
CA GLY A 31 3.38 19.41 11.90
C GLY A 31 4.29 20.19 10.95
N GLY A 32 5.17 19.48 10.24
CA GLY A 32 5.96 20.04 9.15
C GLY A 32 5.08 20.63 8.07
N LEU A 33 3.98 19.95 7.69
CA LEU A 33 2.99 20.50 6.75
C LEU A 33 2.39 21.82 7.23
N ILE A 34 2.00 21.92 8.50
CA ILE A 34 1.40 23.14 9.06
C ILE A 34 2.42 24.27 9.08
N VAL A 35 3.62 24.02 9.61
CA VAL A 35 4.69 25.02 9.67
C VAL A 35 5.05 25.50 8.28
N TRP A 36 5.13 24.56 7.32
CA TRP A 36 5.50 24.87 5.96
C TRP A 36 4.40 25.64 5.21
N MET A 37 3.13 25.28 5.41
CA MET A 37 1.96 25.94 4.78
C MET A 37 1.45 27.18 5.53
N TRP A 38 2.07 27.56 6.63
CA TRP A 38 1.62 28.69 7.42
C TRP A 38 1.58 29.99 6.58
N PRO A 39 0.46 30.74 6.59
CA PRO A 39 0.35 31.97 5.79
C PRO A 39 1.29 33.06 6.30
N ALA A 40 2.12 33.61 5.39
CA ALA A 40 3.11 34.64 5.70
C ALA A 40 2.53 36.06 5.87
N GLU A 41 1.39 36.36 5.24
CA GLU A 41 0.79 37.71 5.23
C GLU A 41 -0.21 37.99 6.37
N GLY A 42 -0.30 37.11 7.37
CA GLY A 42 -1.24 37.27 8.49
C GLY A 42 -2.71 37.00 8.13
N VAL A 43 -3.61 37.15 9.10
CA VAL A 43 -4.98 36.57 9.14
C VAL A 43 -6.03 37.41 8.36
N PHE A 44 -5.65 38.29 7.43
CA PHE A 44 -6.62 39.13 6.71
C PHE A 44 -7.26 38.43 5.49
N SER A 45 -8.46 38.83 5.10
CA SER A 45 -9.49 38.08 4.33
C SER A 45 -9.07 37.29 3.07
N LEU A 46 -8.00 37.67 2.36
CA LEU A 46 -7.44 36.87 1.25
C LEU A 46 -6.74 35.58 1.74
N ALA A 47 -6.28 35.55 3.00
CA ALA A 47 -5.70 34.39 3.66
C ALA A 47 -6.73 33.26 3.94
N ALA A 48 -8.04 33.55 3.90
CA ALA A 48 -9.09 32.55 4.16
C ALA A 48 -9.14 31.43 3.10
N GLN A 49 -8.79 31.75 1.85
CA GLN A 49 -8.76 30.75 0.78
C GLN A 49 -7.49 29.90 0.84
N ALA A 50 -6.35 30.52 1.16
CA ALA A 50 -5.08 29.82 1.41
C ALA A 50 -5.11 28.95 2.67
N SER A 51 -5.88 29.35 3.69
CA SER A 51 -6.02 28.56 4.92
C SER A 51 -6.95 27.35 4.73
N ARG A 52 -7.94 27.42 3.85
CA ARG A 52 -8.78 26.27 3.47
C ARG A 52 -8.03 25.22 2.65
N SER A 53 -7.14 25.64 1.75
CA SER A 53 -6.30 24.68 1.02
C SER A 53 -5.32 23.96 1.95
N LEU A 54 -4.76 24.66 2.95
CA LEU A 54 -3.96 24.05 4.02
C LEU A 54 -4.76 22.95 4.74
N VAL A 55 -5.99 23.24 5.16
CA VAL A 55 -6.84 22.25 5.84
C VAL A 55 -7.14 21.06 4.93
N LEU A 56 -7.45 21.28 3.66
CA LEU A 56 -7.69 20.19 2.70
C LEU A 56 -6.48 19.27 2.62
N VAL A 57 -5.29 19.85 2.41
CA VAL A 57 -4.04 19.08 2.29
C VAL A 57 -3.76 18.33 3.58
N PHE A 58 -3.83 19.00 4.73
CA PHE A 58 -3.63 18.38 6.03
C PHE A 58 -4.57 17.20 6.27
N THR A 59 -5.87 17.40 6.04
CA THR A 59 -6.89 16.38 6.30
C THR A 59 -6.79 15.20 5.35
N VAL A 60 -6.58 15.44 4.05
CA VAL A 60 -6.36 14.38 3.07
C VAL A 60 -5.07 13.62 3.37
N THR A 61 -3.96 14.30 3.70
CA THR A 61 -2.72 13.64 4.10
C THR A 61 -2.90 12.81 5.37
N GLN A 62 -3.56 13.34 6.40
CA GLN A 62 -3.91 12.59 7.61
C GLN A 62 -4.70 11.32 7.25
N LEU A 63 -5.72 11.44 6.40
CA LEU A 63 -6.58 10.33 6.02
C LEU A 63 -5.81 9.24 5.26
N LEU A 64 -4.97 9.64 4.29
CA LEU A 64 -4.13 8.73 3.52
C LEU A 64 -3.13 7.99 4.42
N LEU A 65 -2.48 8.68 5.36
CA LEU A 65 -1.56 8.05 6.32
C LEU A 65 -2.27 7.02 7.19
N VAL A 66 -3.46 7.34 7.71
CA VAL A 66 -4.27 6.41 8.51
C VAL A 66 -4.68 5.19 7.68
N MET A 67 -5.10 5.38 6.44
CA MET A 67 -5.43 4.29 5.51
C MET A 67 -4.23 3.40 5.20
N MET A 68 -3.04 3.98 5.04
CA MET A 68 -1.83 3.21 4.79
C MET A 68 -1.38 2.41 6.01
N TYR A 69 -1.59 2.92 7.22
CA TYR A 69 -1.28 2.19 8.44
C TYR A 69 -2.32 1.13 8.80
N ALA A 70 -3.57 1.26 8.37
CA ALA A 70 -4.64 0.32 8.71
C ALA A 70 -4.32 -1.15 8.34
N PRO A 71 -3.91 -1.50 7.11
CA PRO A 71 -3.56 -2.87 6.76
C PRO A 71 -2.33 -3.39 7.49
N ALA A 72 -1.35 -2.52 7.75
CA ALA A 72 -0.10 -2.91 8.41
C ALA A 72 -0.38 -3.59 9.76
N PHE A 73 -1.34 -3.05 10.53
CA PHE A 73 -1.73 -3.58 11.84
C PHE A 73 -2.91 -4.56 11.78
N ALA A 74 -3.91 -4.35 10.91
CA ALA A 74 -5.11 -5.19 10.87
C ALA A 74 -4.94 -6.47 10.04
N ALA A 75 -4.35 -6.37 8.84
CA ALA A 75 -4.29 -7.49 7.89
C ALA A 75 -3.29 -8.58 8.29
N SER A 76 -2.28 -8.24 9.09
CA SER A 76 -1.28 -9.16 9.64
C SER A 76 -1.73 -9.84 10.94
N SER A 77 -2.75 -9.31 11.61
CA SER A 77 -3.08 -9.70 12.99
C SER A 77 -3.53 -11.16 13.18
N ILE A 78 -4.27 -11.74 12.23
CA ILE A 78 -4.71 -13.15 12.27
C ILE A 78 -3.75 -14.03 11.47
N THR A 79 -3.29 -13.55 10.32
CA THR A 79 -2.36 -14.30 9.46
C THR A 79 -1.02 -14.58 10.12
N SER A 80 -0.49 -13.67 10.94
CA SER A 80 0.74 -13.95 11.70
C SER A 80 0.58 -15.13 12.67
N GLU A 81 -0.59 -15.29 13.31
CA GLU A 81 -0.86 -16.46 14.18
C GLU A 81 -1.00 -17.75 13.37
N LYS A 82 -1.62 -17.67 12.19
CA LYS A 82 -1.75 -18.81 11.26
C LYS A 82 -0.39 -19.26 10.76
N GLU A 83 0.51 -18.32 10.45
CA GLU A 83 1.86 -18.62 9.98
C GLU A 83 2.76 -19.18 11.08
N GLN A 84 2.50 -18.82 12.35
CA GLN A 84 3.24 -19.33 13.51
C GLN A 84 2.66 -20.64 14.08
N ASN A 85 1.59 -21.18 13.48
CA ASN A 85 0.85 -22.35 14.00
C ASN A 85 0.31 -22.16 15.42
N THR A 86 0.15 -20.92 15.88
CA THR A 86 -0.44 -20.57 17.18
C THR A 86 -1.95 -20.37 17.09
N TYR A 87 -2.51 -20.27 15.87
CA TYR A 87 -3.94 -20.10 15.64
C TYR A 87 -4.78 -21.24 16.26
N ASP A 88 -4.35 -22.50 16.13
CA ASP A 88 -5.07 -23.64 16.71
C ASP A 88 -4.94 -23.66 18.24
N LEU A 89 -3.77 -23.27 18.77
CA LEU A 89 -3.56 -23.12 20.22
C LEU A 89 -4.46 -22.03 20.81
N LEU A 90 -4.76 -20.97 20.05
CA LEU A 90 -5.66 -19.91 20.48
C LEU A 90 -7.10 -20.43 20.72
N PHE A 91 -7.56 -21.39 19.93
CA PHE A 91 -8.86 -22.07 20.14
C PHE A 91 -8.84 -23.11 21.26
N ALA A 92 -7.66 -23.56 21.69
CA ALA A 92 -7.52 -24.39 22.88
C ALA A 92 -7.61 -23.58 24.18
N THR A 93 -7.53 -22.25 24.11
CA THR A 93 -7.74 -21.39 25.28
C THR A 93 -9.22 -21.36 25.71
N GLN A 94 -9.48 -21.02 26.98
CA GLN A 94 -10.85 -20.88 27.52
C GLN A 94 -11.62 -19.65 26.97
N LEU A 95 -11.06 -18.92 26.00
CA LEU A 95 -11.66 -17.72 25.43
C LEU A 95 -12.68 -18.08 24.34
N ARG A 96 -13.82 -17.38 24.31
CA ARG A 96 -14.82 -17.58 23.24
C ARG A 96 -14.29 -16.97 21.94
N PRO A 97 -14.58 -17.56 20.76
CA PRO A 97 -14.14 -17.01 19.46
C PRO A 97 -14.50 -15.54 19.24
N LYS A 98 -15.67 -15.11 19.73
CA LYS A 98 -16.10 -13.71 19.68
C LYS A 98 -15.18 -12.79 20.48
N ASP A 99 -14.67 -13.24 21.63
CA ASP A 99 -13.82 -12.44 22.51
C ASP A 99 -12.41 -12.31 21.90
N ILE A 100 -11.95 -13.33 21.18
CA ILE A 100 -10.69 -13.28 20.41
C ILE A 100 -10.79 -12.25 19.28
N ILE A 101 -11.85 -12.31 18.47
CA ILE A 101 -12.02 -11.43 17.31
C ILE A 101 -12.24 -9.99 17.75
N LEU A 102 -13.11 -9.76 18.73
CA LEU A 102 -13.31 -8.43 19.31
C LEU A 102 -12.01 -7.90 19.94
N GLY A 103 -11.22 -8.77 20.58
CA GLY A 103 -9.92 -8.40 21.13
C GLY A 103 -8.94 -7.90 20.05
N LYS A 104 -8.79 -8.65 18.94
CA LYS A 104 -7.94 -8.25 17.80
C LYS A 104 -8.50 -7.03 17.04
N LEU A 105 -9.82 -6.89 16.98
CA LEU A 105 -10.47 -5.73 16.38
C LEU A 105 -10.21 -4.46 17.19
N TRP A 106 -10.46 -4.49 18.49
CA TRP A 106 -10.24 -3.32 19.35
C TRP A 106 -8.77 -2.94 19.44
N SER A 107 -7.83 -3.91 19.47
CA SER A 107 -6.39 -3.57 19.49
C SER A 107 -5.95 -2.88 18.20
N SER A 108 -6.41 -3.34 17.04
CA SER A 108 -6.09 -2.71 15.75
C SER A 108 -6.74 -1.34 15.58
N ILE A 109 -8.03 -1.19 15.91
CA ILE A 109 -8.74 0.10 15.85
C ILE A 109 -8.13 1.11 16.82
N THR A 110 -7.84 0.73 18.07
CA THR A 110 -7.27 1.65 19.07
C THR A 110 -5.90 2.16 18.62
N THR A 111 -5.11 1.32 17.96
CA THR A 111 -3.82 1.73 17.39
C THR A 111 -4.00 2.78 16.30
N LEU A 112 -5.03 2.66 15.44
CA LEU A 112 -5.34 3.67 14.41
C LEU A 112 -5.91 4.96 15.00
N TRP A 113 -6.78 4.85 16.01
CA TRP A 113 -7.34 6.00 16.71
C TRP A 113 -6.27 6.79 17.45
N MET A 114 -5.22 6.14 17.96
CA MET A 114 -4.06 6.83 18.51
C MET A 114 -3.48 7.83 17.50
N PHE A 115 -3.28 7.45 16.23
CA PHE A 115 -2.80 8.37 15.19
C PHE A 115 -3.79 9.51 14.91
N VAL A 116 -5.09 9.21 14.86
CA VAL A 116 -6.13 10.23 14.66
C VAL A 116 -6.17 11.24 15.82
N VAL A 117 -6.03 10.76 17.06
CA VAL A 117 -6.01 11.63 18.26
C VAL A 117 -4.72 12.45 18.31
N LEU A 118 -3.59 11.88 17.91
CA LEU A 118 -2.31 12.59 17.84
C LEU A 118 -2.35 13.77 16.86
N SER A 119 -3.21 13.76 15.84
CA SER A 119 -3.34 14.90 14.93
C SER A 119 -4.21 16.04 15.48
N LEU A 120 -4.99 15.84 16.55
CA LEU A 120 -5.89 16.86 17.13
C LEU A 120 -5.17 18.15 17.53
N PRO A 121 -4.03 18.11 18.25
CA PRO A 121 -3.30 19.34 18.62
C PRO A 121 -2.79 20.09 17.40
N LEU A 122 -2.41 19.37 16.35
CA LEU A 122 -1.97 19.96 15.08
C LEU A 122 -3.15 20.63 14.35
N PHE A 123 -4.29 19.95 14.28
CA PHE A 123 -5.49 20.53 13.68
C PHE A 123 -6.02 21.76 14.45
N ALA A 124 -5.82 21.82 15.77
CA ALA A 124 -6.15 23.00 16.56
C ALA A 124 -5.43 24.27 16.04
N ALA A 125 -4.20 24.15 15.53
CA ALA A 125 -3.51 25.26 14.88
C ALA A 125 -4.26 25.76 13.63
N CYS A 126 -4.82 24.85 12.83
CA CYS A 126 -5.65 25.18 11.67
C CYS A 126 -6.98 25.85 12.07
N PHE A 127 -7.53 25.49 13.23
CA PHE A 127 -8.73 26.14 13.77
C PHE A 127 -8.46 27.60 14.15
N PHE A 128 -7.31 27.91 14.76
CA PHE A 128 -6.92 29.28 15.10
C PHE A 128 -6.71 30.18 13.87
N LEU A 129 -6.41 29.60 12.70
CA LEU A 129 -6.34 30.34 11.44
C LEU A 129 -7.73 30.78 10.90
N GLY A 130 -8.83 30.44 11.58
CA GLY A 130 -10.18 30.77 11.15
C GLY A 130 -10.62 30.05 9.87
N ALA A 131 -9.91 28.99 9.47
CA ALA A 131 -10.11 28.30 8.20
C ALA A 131 -11.36 27.39 8.19
N VAL A 132 -11.76 26.90 9.37
CA VAL A 132 -12.74 25.81 9.54
C VAL A 132 -13.62 26.06 10.76
N SER A 133 -14.91 25.76 10.63
CA SER A 133 -15.88 25.79 11.73
C SER A 133 -15.77 24.58 12.67
N VAL A 134 -16.27 24.69 13.90
CA VAL A 134 -16.33 23.56 14.86
C VAL A 134 -17.10 22.37 14.27
N ARG A 135 -18.19 22.66 13.53
CA ARG A 135 -19.01 21.63 12.88
C ARG A 135 -18.22 20.86 11.82
N GLU A 136 -17.52 21.55 10.93
CA GLU A 136 -16.69 20.93 9.89
C GLU A 136 -15.59 20.08 10.52
N THR A 137 -14.95 20.58 11.58
CA THR A 137 -13.93 19.84 12.34
C THR A 137 -14.47 18.51 12.86
N VAL A 138 -15.63 18.53 13.52
CA VAL A 138 -16.26 17.30 14.05
C VAL A 138 -16.54 16.32 12.91
N VAL A 139 -17.07 16.80 11.77
CA VAL A 139 -17.37 15.93 10.62
C VAL A 139 -16.10 15.31 10.01
N ILE A 140 -15.03 16.10 9.85
CA ILE A 140 -13.72 15.62 9.34
C ILE A 140 -13.18 14.49 10.21
N TYR A 141 -13.17 14.67 11.53
CA TYR A 141 -12.71 13.64 12.46
C TYR A 141 -13.64 12.43 12.50
N LEU A 142 -14.95 12.62 12.36
CA LEU A 142 -15.93 11.53 12.28
C LEU A 142 -15.70 10.69 11.00
N VAL A 143 -15.45 11.33 9.85
CA VAL A 143 -15.09 10.65 8.60
C VAL A 143 -13.77 9.88 8.75
N ALA A 144 -12.75 10.47 9.39
CA ALA A 144 -11.47 9.79 9.64
C ALA A 144 -11.62 8.56 10.55
N VAL A 145 -12.39 8.69 11.64
CA VAL A 145 -12.69 7.58 12.56
C VAL A 145 -13.49 6.49 11.85
N ALA A 146 -14.55 6.83 11.13
CA ALA A 146 -15.36 5.86 10.38
C ALA A 146 -14.52 5.11 9.33
N SER A 147 -13.64 5.83 8.62
CA SER A 147 -12.69 5.24 7.68
C SER A 147 -11.73 4.26 8.36
N SER A 148 -11.15 4.64 9.51
CA SER A 148 -10.23 3.77 10.25
C SER A 148 -10.88 2.46 10.70
N VAL A 149 -12.15 2.52 11.12
CA VAL A 149 -12.93 1.33 11.52
C VAL A 149 -13.23 0.46 10.31
N PHE A 150 -13.71 1.05 9.21
CA PHE A 150 -14.04 0.32 7.98
C PHE A 150 -12.81 -0.40 7.40
N PHE A 151 -11.69 0.30 7.23
CA PHE A 151 -10.48 -0.30 6.67
C PHE A 151 -9.78 -1.26 7.65
N GLY A 152 -9.87 -1.02 8.96
CA GLY A 152 -9.42 -1.97 9.98
C GLY A 152 -10.20 -3.29 9.91
N LEU A 153 -11.52 -3.22 9.82
CA LEU A 153 -12.40 -4.39 9.66
C LEU A 153 -12.16 -5.11 8.33
N LEU A 154 -11.95 -4.35 7.25
CA LEU A 154 -11.67 -4.90 5.94
C LEU A 154 -10.36 -5.70 5.99
N GLY A 155 -9.29 -5.13 6.55
CA GLY A 155 -8.01 -5.82 6.73
C GLY A 155 -8.13 -7.08 7.59
N LEU A 156 -8.86 -7.00 8.70
CA LEU A 156 -9.10 -8.16 9.56
C LEU A 156 -9.90 -9.27 8.86
N SER A 157 -10.92 -8.90 8.07
CA SER A 157 -11.74 -9.81 7.28
C SER A 157 -10.92 -10.57 6.24
N VAL A 158 -10.05 -9.85 5.51
CA VAL A 158 -9.11 -10.45 4.58
C VAL A 158 -8.15 -11.39 5.32
N SER A 159 -7.63 -10.98 6.47
CA SER A 159 -6.74 -11.78 7.32
C SER A 159 -7.39 -13.09 7.80
N ALA A 160 -8.71 -13.09 8.07
CA ALA A 160 -9.46 -14.26 8.48
C ALA A 160 -9.61 -15.30 7.35
N VAL A 161 -9.72 -14.87 6.10
CA VAL A 161 -9.88 -15.78 4.93
C VAL A 161 -8.54 -16.31 4.45
N VAL A 162 -7.53 -15.44 4.43
CA VAL A 162 -6.25 -15.71 3.81
C VAL A 162 -5.31 -16.46 4.77
N SER A 163 -4.37 -17.26 4.22
CA SER A 163 -3.43 -18.06 5.01
C SER A 163 -2.04 -17.45 5.14
N THR A 164 -1.67 -16.45 4.32
CA THR A 164 -0.35 -15.80 4.40
C THR A 164 -0.48 -14.30 4.58
N SER A 165 0.35 -13.72 5.44
CA SER A 165 0.36 -12.30 5.80
C SER A 165 0.63 -11.41 4.59
N HIS A 166 1.49 -11.87 3.69
CA HIS A 166 1.80 -11.18 2.44
C HIS A 166 0.58 -11.04 1.53
N THR A 167 -0.17 -12.13 1.31
CA THR A 167 -1.35 -12.06 0.45
C THR A 167 -2.47 -11.26 1.12
N ALA A 168 -2.60 -11.34 2.45
CA ALA A 168 -3.55 -10.51 3.18
C ALA A 168 -3.24 -9.01 3.06
N LEU A 169 -1.97 -8.61 3.19
CA LEU A 169 -1.55 -7.22 3.02
C LEU A 169 -1.85 -6.72 1.61
N VAL A 170 -1.38 -7.42 0.57
CA VAL A 170 -1.59 -7.02 -0.84
C VAL A 170 -3.08 -6.92 -1.16
N THR A 171 -3.89 -7.91 -0.80
CA THR A 171 -5.34 -7.87 -1.05
C THR A 171 -6.02 -6.72 -0.30
N THR A 172 -5.64 -6.44 0.94
CA THR A 172 -6.21 -5.33 1.70
C THR A 172 -5.86 -3.98 1.06
N TYR A 173 -4.59 -3.79 0.66
CA TYR A 173 -4.16 -2.57 -0.02
C TYR A 173 -4.84 -2.38 -1.39
N LEU A 174 -5.02 -3.46 -2.17
CA LEU A 174 -5.77 -3.41 -3.43
C LEU A 174 -7.24 -3.03 -3.21
N LEU A 175 -7.88 -3.54 -2.15
CA LEU A 175 -9.24 -3.16 -1.80
C LEU A 175 -9.33 -1.70 -1.32
N ILE A 176 -8.37 -1.22 -0.53
CA ILE A 176 -8.30 0.20 -0.14
C ILE A 176 -8.16 1.09 -1.38
N LEU A 177 -7.29 0.71 -2.32
CA LEU A 177 -7.14 1.43 -3.57
C LEU A 177 -8.44 1.41 -4.38
N LEU A 178 -9.12 0.26 -4.45
CA LEU A 178 -10.40 0.13 -5.14
C LEU A 178 -11.47 1.04 -4.52
N PHE A 179 -11.60 1.11 -3.19
CA PHE A 179 -12.57 1.99 -2.54
C PHE A 179 -12.21 3.48 -2.63
N ASN A 180 -10.93 3.83 -2.74
CA ASN A 180 -10.50 5.23 -2.84
C ASN A 180 -10.50 5.75 -4.28
N ALA A 181 -9.90 5.00 -5.22
CA ALA A 181 -9.70 5.39 -6.62
C ALA A 181 -10.81 4.87 -7.54
N GLY A 182 -11.41 3.70 -7.26
CA GLY A 182 -12.49 3.13 -8.06
C GLY A 182 -13.67 4.09 -8.25
N PRO A 183 -14.13 4.81 -7.21
CA PRO A 183 -15.17 5.83 -7.35
C PRO A 183 -14.88 6.99 -8.30
N TRP A 184 -13.60 7.26 -8.63
CA TRP A 184 -13.21 8.31 -9.57
C TRP A 184 -13.27 7.87 -11.03
N VAL A 185 -13.30 6.55 -11.29
CA VAL A 185 -13.34 6.00 -12.64
C VAL A 185 -14.65 6.38 -13.37
N PRO A 186 -15.86 6.23 -12.78
CA PRO A 186 -17.09 6.67 -13.44
C PRO A 186 -17.13 8.17 -13.72
N TRP A 187 -16.53 8.99 -12.85
CA TRP A 187 -16.39 10.42 -13.11
C TRP A 187 -15.54 10.68 -14.36
N LEU A 188 -14.41 9.99 -14.51
CA LEU A 188 -13.57 10.15 -15.71
C LEU A 188 -14.28 9.71 -17.00
N LEU A 189 -15.11 8.67 -16.91
CA LEU A 189 -15.75 8.03 -18.07
C LEU A 189 -17.08 8.66 -18.49
N LEU A 190 -17.85 9.21 -17.55
CA LEU A 190 -19.24 9.61 -17.78
C LEU A 190 -19.50 11.08 -17.45
N LYS A 191 -18.47 11.90 -17.16
CA LYS A 191 -18.64 13.32 -16.82
C LYS A 191 -19.46 14.12 -17.83
N ASP A 192 -19.39 13.75 -19.12
CA ASP A 192 -20.05 14.47 -20.21
C ASP A 192 -21.52 14.05 -20.38
N GLN A 193 -21.98 13.03 -19.66
CA GLN A 193 -23.33 12.47 -19.73
C GLN A 193 -24.21 13.02 -18.60
N LEU A 194 -25.20 13.87 -18.91
CA LEU A 194 -26.07 14.50 -17.90
C LEU A 194 -26.85 13.49 -17.03
N TRP A 195 -27.31 12.38 -17.61
CA TRP A 195 -28.06 11.34 -16.87
C TRP A 195 -27.20 10.60 -15.84
N ALA A 196 -25.87 10.59 -16.03
CA ALA A 196 -24.94 9.91 -15.15
C ALA A 196 -24.52 10.76 -13.94
N ALA A 197 -24.88 12.05 -13.88
CA ALA A 197 -24.42 12.97 -12.85
C ALA A 197 -24.77 12.51 -11.42
N GLU A 198 -26.00 12.04 -11.19
CA GLU A 198 -26.42 11.51 -9.89
C GLU A 198 -25.70 10.21 -9.50
N LEU A 199 -25.49 9.32 -10.49
CA LEU A 199 -24.74 8.08 -10.30
C LEU A 199 -23.28 8.38 -9.96
N ILE A 200 -22.66 9.34 -10.65
CA ILE A 200 -21.28 9.78 -10.37
C ILE A 200 -21.19 10.35 -8.95
N ALA A 201 -22.13 11.20 -8.53
CA ALA A 201 -22.13 11.78 -7.19
C ALA A 201 -22.28 10.72 -6.09
N THR A 202 -23.18 9.76 -6.27
CA THR A 202 -23.40 8.67 -5.30
C THR A 202 -22.23 7.71 -5.23
N VAL A 203 -21.65 7.34 -6.37
CA VAL A 203 -20.47 6.47 -6.43
C VAL A 203 -19.25 7.17 -5.84
N ARG A 204 -19.00 8.45 -6.17
CA ARG A 204 -17.91 9.24 -5.59
C ARG A 204 -18.00 9.33 -4.08
N ALA A 205 -19.20 9.45 -3.53
CA ALA A 205 -19.41 9.51 -2.08
C ALA A 205 -18.97 8.23 -1.33
N VAL A 206 -18.72 7.11 -2.01
CA VAL A 206 -18.12 5.91 -1.41
C VAL A 206 -16.64 6.14 -1.06
N SER A 207 -15.96 7.06 -1.76
CA SER A 207 -14.56 7.39 -1.50
C SER A 207 -14.43 8.27 -0.25
N PRO A 208 -13.67 7.86 0.76
CA PRO A 208 -13.44 8.68 1.96
C PRO A 208 -12.71 10.00 1.64
N VAL A 209 -11.88 10.02 0.60
CA VAL A 209 -11.19 11.24 0.14
C VAL A 209 -12.20 12.25 -0.41
N ALA A 210 -13.16 11.79 -1.23
CA ALA A 210 -14.24 12.64 -1.74
C ALA A 210 -15.15 13.13 -0.59
N ALA A 211 -15.43 12.27 0.39
CA ALA A 211 -16.17 12.65 1.58
C ALA A 211 -15.47 13.78 2.36
N MET A 212 -14.15 13.68 2.58
CA MET A 212 -13.35 14.72 3.24
C MET A 212 -13.34 16.03 2.42
N ALA A 213 -13.16 15.93 1.10
CA ALA A 213 -13.15 17.07 0.19
C ALA A 213 -14.51 17.79 0.16
N SER A 214 -15.62 17.06 0.26
CA SER A 214 -16.98 17.65 0.27
C SER A 214 -17.28 18.53 1.47
N VAL A 215 -16.57 18.32 2.59
CA VAL A 215 -16.72 19.15 3.80
C VAL A 215 -16.00 20.48 3.63
N ILE A 216 -14.85 20.48 2.97
CA ILE A 216 -13.96 21.66 2.88
C ILE A 216 -14.28 22.50 1.64
N SER A 217 -14.61 21.85 0.53
CA SER A 217 -14.97 22.49 -0.75
C SER A 217 -16.32 21.97 -1.27
N PRO A 218 -17.45 22.32 -0.62
CA PRO A 218 -18.78 21.81 -0.98
C PRO A 218 -19.22 22.20 -2.40
N ALA A 219 -18.64 23.26 -2.98
CA ALA A 219 -18.94 23.71 -4.34
C ALA A 219 -18.58 22.70 -5.44
N HIS A 220 -17.60 21.82 -5.21
CA HIS A 220 -17.09 20.90 -6.25
C HIS A 220 -17.60 19.46 -6.10
N GLU A 221 -17.96 19.04 -4.88
CA GLU A 221 -18.22 17.62 -4.54
C GLU A 221 -19.68 17.35 -4.12
N GLY A 222 -20.50 18.40 -3.96
CA GLY A 222 -21.88 18.29 -3.47
C GLY A 222 -21.95 18.14 -1.94
N ALA A 223 -22.81 18.93 -1.30
CA ALA A 223 -22.83 19.10 0.17
C ALA A 223 -23.21 17.85 1.00
N ALA A 224 -23.65 16.76 0.35
CA ALA A 224 -24.16 15.54 1.01
C ALA A 224 -23.21 14.33 0.93
N ALA A 225 -22.06 14.41 0.24
CA ALA A 225 -21.20 13.24 0.02
C ALA A 225 -20.66 12.64 1.33
N TRP A 226 -20.27 13.48 2.31
CA TRP A 226 -19.83 13.00 3.62
C TRP A 226 -20.91 12.20 4.38
N ARG A 227 -22.20 12.52 4.22
CA ARG A 227 -23.29 11.78 4.88
C ARG A 227 -23.44 10.38 4.29
N LEU A 228 -23.45 10.31 2.96
CA LEU A 228 -23.52 9.05 2.22
C LEU A 228 -22.34 8.15 2.57
N PHE A 229 -21.14 8.73 2.65
CA PHE A 229 -19.95 8.00 3.08
C PHE A 229 -20.10 7.40 4.47
N LEU A 230 -20.63 8.14 5.45
CA LEU A 230 -20.80 7.63 6.81
C LEU A 230 -21.80 6.48 6.87
N VAL A 231 -22.92 6.58 6.14
CA VAL A 231 -23.89 5.49 6.04
C VAL A 231 -23.25 4.26 5.39
N PHE A 232 -22.47 4.46 4.32
CA PHE A 232 -21.72 3.40 3.67
C PHE A 232 -20.68 2.76 4.61
N ALA A 233 -19.90 3.56 5.33
CA ALA A 233 -18.86 3.08 6.24
C ALA A 233 -19.45 2.29 7.41
N VAL A 234 -20.57 2.74 7.98
CA VAL A 234 -21.26 2.04 9.07
C VAL A 234 -21.90 0.74 8.58
N SER A 235 -22.65 0.77 7.47
CA SER A 235 -23.28 -0.43 6.90
C SER A 235 -22.25 -1.45 6.42
N GLY A 236 -21.18 -1.00 5.75
CA GLY A 236 -20.05 -1.82 5.34
C GLY A 236 -19.30 -2.42 6.54
N SER A 237 -19.07 -1.65 7.60
CA SER A 237 -18.47 -2.16 8.84
C SER A 237 -19.34 -3.23 9.49
N ALA A 238 -20.66 -3.01 9.55
CA ALA A 238 -21.59 -4.02 10.07
C ALA A 238 -21.53 -5.32 9.23
N ALA A 239 -21.57 -5.21 7.91
CA ALA A 239 -21.45 -6.37 7.02
C ALA A 239 -20.12 -7.13 7.21
N LEU A 240 -19.01 -6.42 7.35
CA LEU A 240 -17.68 -7.01 7.60
C LEU A 240 -17.59 -7.69 8.97
N THR A 241 -18.21 -7.13 10.01
CA THR A 241 -18.27 -7.81 11.33
C THR A 241 -19.08 -9.10 11.28
N VAL A 242 -20.22 -9.11 10.58
CA VAL A 242 -21.01 -10.33 10.37
C VAL A 242 -20.21 -11.36 9.58
N PHE A 243 -19.51 -10.94 8.52
CA PHE A 243 -18.62 -11.79 7.75
C PHE A 243 -17.48 -12.39 8.61
N LEU A 244 -16.87 -11.60 9.49
CA LEU A 244 -15.85 -12.07 10.43
C LEU A 244 -16.39 -13.11 11.43
N LEU A 245 -17.55 -12.86 12.01
CA LEU A 245 -18.16 -13.78 12.97
C LEU A 245 -18.58 -15.10 12.30
N THR A 246 -19.17 -15.02 11.11
CA THR A 246 -19.56 -16.19 10.31
C THR A 246 -18.36 -17.01 9.88
N THR A 247 -17.31 -16.38 9.34
CA THR A 247 -16.07 -17.09 8.96
C THR A 247 -15.39 -17.76 10.16
N ALA A 248 -15.39 -17.13 11.32
CA ALA A 248 -14.86 -17.71 12.55
C ALA A 248 -15.66 -18.92 13.05
N TYR A 249 -17.00 -18.86 12.94
CA TYR A 249 -17.85 -19.98 13.30
C TYR A 249 -17.65 -21.18 12.36
N LEU A 250 -17.58 -20.91 11.05
CA LEU A 250 -17.40 -21.93 10.02
C LEU A 250 -16.00 -22.56 9.99
N THR A 251 -14.97 -21.84 10.43
CA THR A 251 -13.59 -22.36 10.44
C THR A 251 -13.28 -23.28 11.61
N ARG A 252 -14.16 -23.35 12.62
CA ARG A 252 -13.99 -24.16 13.85
C ARG A 252 -13.92 -25.68 13.62
N GLY A 253 -14.17 -26.16 12.40
CA GLY A 253 -14.21 -27.59 12.07
C GLY A 253 -13.39 -28.01 10.85
N ARG A 254 -12.46 -27.19 10.34
CA ARG A 254 -11.63 -27.62 9.20
C ARG A 254 -10.60 -28.64 9.68
N PRO A 255 -10.56 -29.87 9.12
CA PRO A 255 -9.50 -30.81 9.45
C PRO A 255 -8.13 -30.21 9.05
N PRO A 256 -7.05 -30.57 9.76
CA PRO A 256 -5.72 -30.12 9.39
C PRO A 256 -5.48 -30.41 7.92
N ARG A 257 -4.89 -29.43 7.21
CA ARG A 257 -4.49 -29.65 5.81
C ARG A 257 -3.57 -30.87 5.77
N SER A 258 -4.11 -31.97 5.26
CA SER A 258 -3.32 -33.14 4.86
C SER A 258 -2.19 -32.63 3.99
N HIS A 259 -0.96 -32.71 4.50
CA HIS A 259 0.22 -32.53 3.68
C HIS A 259 0.22 -33.72 2.74
N GLY A 260 -0.34 -33.52 1.54
CA GLY A 260 -0.43 -34.57 0.54
C GLY A 260 0.97 -35.17 0.36
N ARG A 261 1.09 -36.49 0.57
CA ARG A 261 2.33 -37.21 0.28
C ARG A 261 2.67 -36.95 -1.19
N ALA A 262 3.92 -36.58 -1.46
CA ALA A 262 4.40 -36.48 -2.83
C ALA A 262 4.17 -37.85 -3.52
N ILE A 263 3.44 -37.84 -4.63
CA ILE A 263 3.09 -39.07 -5.35
C ILE A 263 4.38 -39.63 -5.94
N THR A 264 4.72 -40.88 -5.58
CA THR A 264 5.92 -41.57 -6.05
C THR A 264 5.70 -42.33 -7.36
N ASP A 265 4.45 -42.62 -7.71
CA ASP A 265 4.12 -43.46 -8.87
C ASP A 265 4.35 -42.72 -10.21
N PRO A 266 5.28 -43.19 -11.08
CA PRO A 266 5.58 -42.57 -12.37
C PRO A 266 4.38 -42.53 -13.32
N ARG A 267 3.47 -43.51 -13.25
CA ARG A 267 2.32 -43.63 -14.17
C ARG A 267 1.26 -42.57 -13.87
N GLU A 268 1.01 -42.28 -12.59
CA GLU A 268 0.12 -41.19 -12.17
C GLU A 268 0.69 -39.82 -12.54
N LEU A 269 2.00 -39.62 -12.35
CA LEU A 269 2.68 -38.38 -12.74
C LEU A 269 2.57 -38.13 -14.25
N MET A 270 2.70 -39.17 -15.08
CA MET A 270 2.57 -39.05 -16.54
C MET A 270 1.14 -38.71 -16.97
N LYS A 271 0.13 -39.34 -16.35
CA LYS A 271 -1.29 -39.01 -16.59
C LYS A 271 -1.63 -37.57 -16.19
N ARG A 272 -1.05 -37.07 -15.09
CA ARG A 272 -1.21 -35.67 -14.65
C ARG A 272 -0.50 -34.68 -15.56
N LYS A 273 0.72 -34.99 -16.01
CA LYS A 273 1.48 -34.13 -16.91
C LYS A 273 0.74 -33.83 -18.21
N LEU A 274 -0.16 -34.71 -18.64
CA LEU A 274 -0.99 -34.55 -19.84
C LEU A 274 -2.31 -33.81 -19.59
N ARG A 275 -2.65 -33.45 -18.34
CA ARG A 275 -3.86 -32.69 -17.99
C ARG A 275 -3.54 -31.23 -17.71
N PHE A 276 -4.25 -30.32 -18.37
CA PHE A 276 -4.25 -28.90 -18.00
C PHE A 276 -4.92 -28.71 -16.63
N PRO A 277 -4.36 -27.95 -15.68
CA PRO A 277 -3.16 -27.10 -15.75
C PRO A 277 -1.86 -27.75 -15.20
N PHE A 278 -1.87 -29.04 -14.86
CA PHE A 278 -0.73 -29.75 -14.25
C PHE A 278 0.48 -29.90 -15.18
N TYR A 279 0.30 -29.75 -16.49
CA TYR A 279 1.41 -29.60 -17.45
C TYR A 279 2.30 -28.38 -17.15
N LEU A 280 1.71 -27.26 -16.71
CA LEU A 280 2.41 -26.01 -16.41
C LEU A 280 2.94 -25.99 -14.97
N ILE A 281 2.12 -26.38 -13.99
CA ILE A 281 2.45 -26.31 -12.57
C ILE A 281 1.93 -27.55 -11.85
N ASP A 282 2.84 -28.46 -11.47
CA ASP A 282 2.52 -29.60 -10.60
C ASP A 282 3.04 -29.36 -9.17
N PRO A 283 2.16 -28.99 -8.22
CA PRO A 283 2.56 -28.71 -6.84
C PRO A 283 2.98 -29.97 -6.06
N MET A 284 2.58 -31.15 -6.52
CA MET A 284 2.80 -32.43 -5.83
C MET A 284 4.03 -33.19 -6.36
N ARG A 285 4.67 -32.69 -7.42
CA ARG A 285 5.88 -33.28 -7.99
C ARG A 285 7.08 -33.04 -7.07
N ARG A 286 7.90 -34.09 -6.88
CA ARG A 286 9.18 -33.97 -6.16
C ARG A 286 10.05 -32.90 -6.85
N LYS A 287 10.41 -31.87 -6.09
CA LYS A 287 11.26 -30.77 -6.57
C LYS A 287 12.69 -31.30 -6.73
N ARG A 288 13.35 -30.95 -7.85
CA ARG A 288 14.77 -31.28 -8.09
C ARG A 288 15.66 -30.61 -7.03
N ASN A 289 16.85 -31.16 -6.81
CA ASN A 289 17.87 -30.51 -5.98
C ASN A 289 18.17 -29.09 -6.51
N ILE A 290 18.54 -28.19 -5.61
CA ILE A 290 18.87 -26.80 -5.98
C ILE A 290 20.22 -26.84 -6.69
N PRO A 291 20.34 -26.32 -7.93
CA PRO A 291 21.62 -26.24 -8.61
C PRO A 291 22.58 -25.27 -7.91
N ASP A 292 23.89 -25.54 -7.92
CA ASP A 292 24.90 -24.75 -7.20
C ASP A 292 25.02 -23.29 -7.69
N TRP A 293 24.65 -23.02 -8.94
CA TRP A 293 24.66 -21.68 -9.54
C TRP A 293 23.43 -20.85 -9.20
N VAL A 294 22.39 -21.45 -8.62
CA VAL A 294 21.16 -20.75 -8.22
C VAL A 294 21.24 -20.42 -6.74
N ASN A 295 20.93 -19.17 -6.40
CA ASN A 295 20.87 -18.75 -5.01
C ASN A 295 19.89 -19.66 -4.21
N PRO A 296 20.35 -20.33 -3.13
CA PRO A 296 19.52 -21.28 -2.41
C PRO A 296 18.32 -20.63 -1.72
N ILE A 297 18.42 -19.36 -1.30
CA ILE A 297 17.28 -18.62 -0.75
C ILE A 297 16.27 -18.30 -1.84
N PHE A 298 16.71 -17.85 -3.02
CA PHE A 298 15.80 -17.62 -4.14
C PHE A 298 15.03 -18.90 -4.48
N ALA A 299 15.73 -20.02 -4.60
CA ALA A 299 15.11 -21.31 -4.87
C ALA A 299 14.16 -21.73 -3.74
N LYS A 300 14.53 -21.57 -2.47
CA LYS A 300 13.66 -21.81 -1.31
C LYS A 300 12.39 -20.98 -1.40
N GLU A 301 12.53 -19.66 -1.55
CA GLU A 301 11.44 -18.68 -1.51
C GLU A 301 10.50 -18.83 -2.72
N MET A 302 11.02 -19.06 -3.92
CA MET A 302 10.16 -19.39 -5.07
C MET A 302 9.35 -20.65 -4.79
N ARG A 303 9.98 -21.68 -4.20
CA ARG A 303 9.32 -22.96 -3.89
C ARG A 303 8.30 -22.85 -2.75
N SER A 304 8.51 -21.97 -1.76
CA SER A 304 7.65 -21.83 -0.57
C SER A 304 6.62 -20.71 -0.68
N LYS A 305 7.00 -19.54 -1.21
CA LYS A 305 6.12 -18.37 -1.39
C LYS A 305 5.45 -18.36 -2.76
N ALA A 306 6.19 -18.57 -3.85
CA ALA A 306 5.64 -18.41 -5.20
C ALA A 306 4.75 -19.58 -5.66
N PHE A 307 4.98 -20.82 -5.20
CA PHE A 307 4.19 -21.99 -5.63
C PHE A 307 3.16 -22.51 -4.61
N GLY A 308 3.22 -22.10 -3.34
CA GLY A 308 2.18 -22.41 -2.34
C GLY A 308 0.90 -21.57 -2.47
N GLY A 309 1.00 -20.41 -3.16
CA GLY A 309 -0.09 -19.47 -3.42
C GLY A 309 -0.04 -18.81 -4.81
N GLY A 310 0.75 -19.34 -5.74
CA GLY A 310 1.11 -18.70 -7.03
C GLY A 310 -0.04 -18.35 -7.96
N ILE A 311 -1.20 -18.98 -7.78
CA ILE A 311 -2.43 -18.63 -8.49
C ILE A 311 -2.79 -17.16 -8.28
N TRP A 312 -2.52 -16.60 -7.09
CA TRP A 312 -2.80 -15.19 -6.80
C TRP A 312 -1.94 -14.23 -7.61
N ILE A 313 -0.70 -14.60 -7.94
CA ILE A 313 0.23 -13.79 -8.74
C ILE A 313 -0.32 -13.61 -10.15
N PHE A 314 -0.69 -14.72 -10.77
CA PHE A 314 -1.29 -14.72 -12.09
C PHE A 314 -2.62 -13.98 -12.05
N ARG A 315 -3.49 -14.22 -11.06
CA ARG A 315 -4.75 -13.49 -10.91
C ARG A 315 -4.58 -11.99 -10.73
N SER A 316 -3.61 -11.52 -9.96
CA SER A 316 -3.35 -10.09 -9.80
C SER A 316 -2.79 -9.47 -11.08
N ALA A 317 -1.92 -10.18 -11.80
CA ALA A 317 -1.40 -9.72 -13.09
C ALA A 317 -2.52 -9.67 -14.16
N TYR A 318 -3.36 -10.70 -14.24
CA TYR A 318 -4.52 -10.72 -15.13
C TYR A 318 -5.56 -9.66 -14.75
N LEU A 319 -5.80 -9.43 -13.45
CA LEU A 319 -6.68 -8.37 -12.98
C LEU A 319 -6.12 -7.00 -13.36
N CYS A 320 -4.83 -6.76 -13.15
CA CYS A 320 -4.16 -5.52 -13.53
C CYS A 320 -4.24 -5.29 -15.04
N PHE A 321 -3.97 -6.33 -15.84
CA PHE A 321 -4.13 -6.30 -17.28
C PHE A 321 -5.59 -5.99 -17.69
N ALA A 322 -6.57 -6.70 -17.12
CA ALA A 322 -7.98 -6.51 -17.43
C ALA A 322 -8.48 -5.11 -17.03
N VAL A 323 -8.10 -4.61 -15.86
CA VAL A 323 -8.43 -3.26 -15.40
C VAL A 323 -7.77 -2.21 -16.29
N SER A 324 -6.48 -2.38 -16.61
CA SER A 324 -5.76 -1.46 -17.49
C SER A 324 -6.37 -1.44 -18.90
N MET A 325 -6.76 -2.60 -19.41
CA MET A 325 -7.37 -2.72 -20.74
C MET A 325 -8.80 -2.17 -20.75
N LEU A 326 -9.60 -2.39 -19.69
CA LEU A 326 -10.93 -1.80 -19.54
C LEU A 326 -10.86 -0.28 -19.43
N LEU A 327 -9.96 0.24 -18.60
CA LEU A 327 -9.77 1.69 -18.42
C LEU A 327 -9.36 2.33 -19.75
N MET A 328 -8.46 1.67 -20.48
CA MET A 328 -8.04 2.12 -21.80
C MET A 328 -9.15 2.05 -22.85
N ALA A 329 -9.91 0.95 -22.90
CA ALA A 329 -11.04 0.79 -23.82
C ALA A 329 -12.15 1.80 -23.54
N ALA A 330 -12.44 2.08 -22.26
CA ALA A 330 -13.46 3.03 -21.85
C ALA A 330 -13.03 4.49 -22.11
N VAL A 331 -11.74 4.79 -21.98
CA VAL A 331 -11.18 6.09 -22.32
C VAL A 331 -11.08 6.30 -23.83
N ALA A 332 -10.70 5.27 -24.59
CA ALA A 332 -10.74 5.27 -26.05
C ALA A 332 -12.19 5.36 -26.59
N GLY A 333 -13.17 4.78 -25.89
CA GLY A 333 -14.59 4.89 -26.26
C GLY A 333 -15.17 6.29 -26.15
N ASN A 334 -14.56 7.18 -25.36
CA ASN A 334 -14.98 8.58 -25.15
C ASN A 334 -14.15 9.59 -25.99
N LEU A 335 -13.55 9.14 -27.12
CA LEU A 335 -12.66 9.90 -28.03
C LEU A 335 -13.34 11.06 -28.82
N VAL A 336 -14.32 11.75 -28.25
CA VAL A 336 -14.87 12.98 -28.86
C VAL A 336 -14.44 14.26 -28.11
N GLY A 337 -13.68 14.18 -27.00
CA GLY A 337 -13.31 15.43 -26.30
C GLY A 337 -12.23 15.44 -25.22
N GLN A 338 -11.50 14.35 -24.93
CA GLN A 338 -10.38 14.41 -23.96
C GLN A 338 -9.01 14.56 -24.65
N THR A 339 -8.16 15.45 -24.10
CA THR A 339 -6.77 15.62 -24.53
C THR A 339 -5.97 14.32 -24.32
N PRO A 340 -5.22 13.81 -25.32
CA PRO A 340 -4.37 12.62 -25.20
C PRO A 340 -3.46 12.60 -23.95
N ASP A 341 -3.02 13.77 -23.50
CA ASP A 341 -2.18 14.01 -22.31
C ASP A 341 -2.79 13.47 -21.01
N ALA A 342 -4.10 13.66 -20.82
CA ALA A 342 -4.79 13.24 -19.59
C ALA A 342 -4.84 11.71 -19.46
N ILE A 343 -5.05 11.03 -20.58
CA ILE A 343 -5.11 9.56 -20.67
C ILE A 343 -3.76 8.95 -20.27
N ARG A 344 -2.68 9.52 -20.83
CA ARG A 344 -1.30 9.11 -20.59
C ARG A 344 -0.92 9.30 -19.12
N ALA A 345 -1.22 10.48 -18.56
CA ALA A 345 -0.93 10.79 -17.17
C ALA A 345 -1.67 9.85 -16.20
N VAL A 346 -2.98 9.61 -16.41
CA VAL A 346 -3.78 8.74 -15.53
C VAL A 346 -3.27 7.30 -15.55
N ALA A 347 -2.95 6.75 -16.72
CA ALA A 347 -2.43 5.39 -16.84
C ALA A 347 -1.11 5.20 -16.09
N LEU A 348 -0.18 6.16 -16.23
CA LEU A 348 1.13 6.09 -15.57
C LEU A 348 1.04 6.36 -14.05
N ILE A 349 0.21 7.32 -13.62
CA ILE A 349 -0.03 7.59 -12.19
C ILE A 349 -0.64 6.36 -11.54
N PHE A 350 -1.59 5.68 -12.19
CA PHE A 350 -2.16 4.44 -11.69
C PHE A 350 -1.10 3.34 -11.55
N GLN A 351 -0.27 3.15 -12.59
CA GLN A 351 0.79 2.14 -12.57
C GLN A 351 1.85 2.43 -11.50
N LEU A 352 2.35 3.66 -11.40
CA LEU A 352 3.29 4.07 -10.35
C LEU A 352 2.66 3.96 -8.96
N GLY A 353 1.39 4.33 -8.82
CA GLY A 353 0.63 4.18 -7.59
C GLY A 353 0.56 2.72 -7.13
N LEU A 354 0.29 1.78 -8.04
CA LEU A 354 0.33 0.35 -7.75
C LEU A 354 1.71 -0.12 -7.31
N VAL A 355 2.79 0.36 -7.95
CA VAL A 355 4.16 0.01 -7.57
C VAL A 355 4.47 0.53 -6.16
N VAL A 356 4.25 1.81 -5.89
CA VAL A 356 4.48 2.43 -4.58
C VAL A 356 3.67 1.74 -3.47
N LEU A 357 2.46 1.28 -3.79
CA LEU A 357 1.55 0.66 -2.83
C LEU A 357 1.78 -0.85 -2.65
N ILE A 358 2.20 -1.60 -3.66
CA ILE A 358 2.35 -3.06 -3.54
C ILE A 358 3.78 -3.42 -3.11
N VAL A 359 4.79 -2.83 -3.74
CA VAL A 359 6.20 -3.26 -3.60
C VAL A 359 6.70 -3.27 -2.16
N PRO A 360 6.45 -2.24 -1.33
CA PRO A 360 6.92 -2.23 0.06
C PRO A 360 6.38 -3.38 0.89
N SER A 361 5.15 -3.84 0.66
CA SER A 361 4.60 -5.01 1.38
C SER A 361 5.31 -6.32 1.04
N LEU A 362 5.85 -6.45 -0.17
CA LEU A 362 6.55 -7.67 -0.60
C LEU A 362 7.90 -7.81 0.10
N THR A 363 8.60 -6.67 0.32
CA THR A 363 9.96 -6.64 0.87
C THR A 363 10.03 -6.35 2.37
N ALA A 364 9.04 -5.66 2.95
CA ALA A 364 8.99 -5.35 4.38
C ALA A 364 8.98 -6.60 5.29
N GLY A 365 8.49 -7.73 4.78
CA GLY A 365 8.53 -9.02 5.47
C GLY A 365 9.82 -9.83 5.29
N ALA A 366 10.80 -9.37 4.50
CA ALA A 366 11.91 -10.22 4.05
C ALA A 366 12.79 -10.74 5.19
N VAL A 367 13.14 -9.86 6.15
CA VAL A 367 13.98 -10.17 7.32
C VAL A 367 13.12 -10.43 8.56
N THR A 368 12.10 -9.60 8.77
CA THR A 368 11.21 -9.68 9.94
C THR A 368 10.45 -10.99 10.02
N GLN A 369 9.99 -11.57 8.90
CA GLN A 369 9.33 -12.89 8.93
C GLN A 369 10.28 -14.00 9.38
N GLU A 370 11.57 -13.93 9.02
CA GLU A 370 12.55 -14.94 9.46
C GLU A 370 12.90 -14.77 10.95
N ARG A 371 12.83 -13.53 11.48
CA ARG A 371 12.93 -13.28 12.93
C ARG A 371 11.73 -13.82 13.68
N GLU A 372 10.53 -13.50 13.22
CA GLU A 372 9.27 -13.92 13.87
C GLU A 372 9.10 -15.45 13.87
N ARG A 373 9.67 -16.15 12.86
CA ARG A 373 9.66 -17.62 12.78
C ARG A 373 10.83 -18.29 13.51
N ALA A 374 11.71 -17.52 14.15
CA ALA A 374 12.96 -18.02 14.74
C ALA A 374 13.83 -18.85 13.78
N SER A 375 13.70 -18.63 12.46
CA SER A 375 14.46 -19.36 11.44
C SER A 375 15.84 -18.76 11.19
N LEU A 376 16.14 -17.59 11.76
CA LEU A 376 17.46 -16.97 11.67
C LEU A 376 18.57 -17.87 12.23
N ASP A 377 18.32 -18.61 13.31
CA ASP A 377 19.34 -19.49 13.90
C ASP A 377 19.66 -20.68 12.98
N LEU A 378 18.65 -21.22 12.29
CA LEU A 378 18.86 -22.22 11.24
C LEU A 378 19.66 -21.65 10.06
N LEU A 379 19.42 -20.39 9.69
CA LEU A 379 20.17 -19.72 8.62
C LEU A 379 21.63 -19.44 9.01
N ARG A 380 21.89 -19.17 10.30
CA ARG A 380 23.26 -19.06 10.84
C ARG A 380 24.01 -20.39 10.73
N LEU A 381 23.35 -21.51 11.05
CA LEU A 381 23.92 -22.85 10.91
C LEU A 381 24.20 -23.23 9.44
N ALA A 382 23.34 -22.80 8.52
CA ALA A 382 23.50 -23.04 7.09
C ALA A 382 24.65 -22.23 6.43
N ARG A 383 25.34 -21.35 7.19
CA ARG A 383 26.48 -20.53 6.75
C ARG A 383 26.23 -19.76 5.45
N ILE A 384 25.02 -19.23 5.29
CA ILE A 384 24.66 -18.51 4.08
C ILE A 384 25.23 -17.09 4.12
N ARG A 385 25.86 -16.66 3.01
CA ARG A 385 26.39 -15.28 2.87
C ARG A 385 25.26 -14.25 3.01
N PRO A 386 25.44 -13.14 3.77
CA PRO A 386 24.41 -12.12 3.93
C PRO A 386 23.95 -11.49 2.61
N LEU A 387 24.86 -11.32 1.64
CA LEU A 387 24.50 -10.84 0.30
C LEU A 387 23.61 -11.84 -0.44
N ALA A 388 23.91 -13.13 -0.38
CA ALA A 388 23.06 -14.17 -1.00
C ALA A 388 21.67 -14.17 -0.34
N PHE A 389 21.60 -14.00 0.98
CA PHE A 389 20.32 -13.84 1.68
C PHE A 389 19.49 -12.65 1.17
N LEU A 390 20.10 -11.47 1.09
CA LEU A 390 19.37 -10.28 0.65
C LEU A 390 18.99 -10.32 -0.83
N LEU A 391 19.93 -10.68 -1.71
CA LEU A 391 19.68 -10.79 -3.15
C LEU A 391 18.61 -11.83 -3.44
N GLY A 392 18.64 -12.99 -2.77
CA GLY A 392 17.62 -14.02 -3.00
C GLY A 392 16.22 -13.57 -2.59
N LYS A 393 16.09 -12.74 -1.54
CA LYS A 393 14.82 -12.15 -1.13
C LYS A 393 14.35 -11.05 -2.09
N LEU A 394 15.27 -10.20 -2.57
CA LEU A 394 14.98 -9.14 -3.52
C LEU A 394 14.63 -9.69 -4.91
N GLU A 395 15.34 -10.69 -5.42
CA GLU A 395 15.08 -11.33 -6.71
C GLU A 395 13.67 -11.92 -6.75
N VAL A 396 13.24 -12.58 -5.68
CA VAL A 396 11.88 -13.10 -5.58
C VAL A 396 10.86 -11.96 -5.62
N ALA A 397 11.04 -10.89 -4.82
CA ALA A 397 10.19 -9.71 -4.87
C ALA A 397 10.16 -9.07 -6.27
N ALA A 398 11.32 -8.96 -6.93
CA ALA A 398 11.46 -8.37 -8.24
C ALA A 398 10.69 -9.15 -9.32
N VAL A 399 10.72 -10.49 -9.27
CA VAL A 399 9.93 -11.34 -10.17
C VAL A 399 8.43 -11.04 -10.03
N PHE A 400 7.91 -10.88 -8.81
CA PHE A 400 6.49 -10.56 -8.60
C PHE A 400 6.11 -9.21 -9.21
N VAL A 401 6.93 -8.18 -9.04
CA VAL A 401 6.64 -6.83 -9.54
C VAL A 401 6.83 -6.75 -11.05
N MET A 402 7.82 -7.46 -11.60
CA MET A 402 8.00 -7.56 -13.05
C MET A 402 6.77 -8.13 -13.75
N PHE A 403 6.06 -9.09 -13.16
CA PHE A 403 4.78 -9.55 -13.72
C PHE A 403 3.71 -8.46 -13.77
N LEU A 404 3.69 -7.55 -12.78
CA LEU A 404 2.77 -6.41 -12.78
C LEU A 404 3.15 -5.41 -13.90
N VAL A 405 4.44 -5.12 -14.07
CA VAL A 405 4.92 -4.24 -15.14
C VAL A 405 4.68 -4.85 -16.52
N ILE A 406 4.99 -6.13 -16.72
CA ILE A 406 4.73 -6.85 -17.98
C ILE A 406 3.22 -6.92 -18.26
N GLY A 407 2.39 -7.10 -17.23
CA GLY A 407 0.93 -7.07 -17.36
C GLY A 407 0.38 -5.74 -17.88
N SER A 408 1.12 -4.64 -17.72
CA SER A 408 0.77 -3.32 -18.27
C SER A 408 1.26 -3.11 -19.71
N ALA A 409 2.16 -3.95 -20.22
CA ALA A 409 2.79 -3.74 -21.52
C ALA A 409 1.79 -3.62 -22.70
N PRO A 410 0.68 -4.38 -22.73
CA PRO A 410 -0.32 -4.22 -23.80
C PRO A 410 -1.01 -2.85 -23.79
N ALA A 411 -1.18 -2.24 -22.61
CA ALA A 411 -1.73 -0.89 -22.52
C ALA A 411 -0.77 0.13 -23.16
N TRP A 412 0.53 0.00 -22.89
CA TRP A 412 1.55 0.81 -23.55
C TRP A 412 1.59 0.61 -25.07
N TYR A 413 1.38 -0.62 -25.54
CA TYR A 413 1.30 -0.92 -26.98
C TYR A 413 0.14 -0.22 -27.66
N VAL A 414 -1.04 -0.17 -27.04
CA VAL A 414 -2.21 0.54 -27.59
C VAL A 414 -1.96 2.05 -27.62
N ILE A 415 -1.37 2.63 -26.58
CA ILE A 415 -1.00 4.06 -26.54
C ILE A 415 -0.02 4.40 -27.67
N TYR A 416 0.95 3.53 -27.92
CA TYR A 416 1.89 3.64 -29.04
C TYR A 416 1.16 3.55 -30.39
N TYR A 417 0.27 2.57 -30.55
CA TYR A 417 -0.49 2.37 -31.79
C TYR A 417 -1.41 3.55 -32.13
N LEU A 418 -2.00 4.20 -31.12
CA LEU A 418 -2.81 5.41 -31.29
C LEU A 418 -1.99 6.65 -31.69
N GLY A 419 -0.67 6.53 -31.86
CA GLY A 419 0.21 7.63 -32.25
C GLY A 419 0.36 8.72 -31.19
N THR A 420 -0.04 8.43 -29.94
CA THR A 420 -0.06 9.43 -28.86
C THR A 420 1.29 9.62 -28.16
N ASN A 421 2.20 8.65 -28.25
CA ASN A 421 3.53 8.69 -27.62
C ASN A 421 4.64 8.25 -28.57
N THR A 422 5.82 8.85 -28.41
CA THR A 422 7.04 8.38 -29.07
C THR A 422 7.61 7.14 -28.36
N ALA A 423 8.35 6.29 -29.09
CA ALA A 423 9.01 5.12 -28.48
C ALA A 423 10.00 5.52 -27.37
N GLN A 424 10.61 6.71 -27.48
CA GLN A 424 11.52 7.26 -26.47
C GLN A 424 10.78 7.58 -25.16
N GLU A 425 9.61 8.24 -25.22
CA GLU A 425 8.79 8.54 -24.04
C GLU A 425 8.39 7.27 -23.28
N ILE A 426 8.02 6.22 -24.01
CA ILE A 426 7.65 4.93 -23.41
C ILE A 426 8.86 4.32 -22.69
N LEU A 427 10.04 4.31 -23.32
CA LEU A 427 11.26 3.80 -22.68
C LEU A 427 11.63 4.61 -21.42
N ILE A 428 11.48 5.93 -21.45
CA ILE A 428 11.69 6.79 -20.28
C ILE A 428 10.69 6.42 -19.17
N CYS A 429 9.40 6.28 -19.47
CA CYS A 429 8.40 5.87 -18.49
C CYS A 429 8.70 4.51 -17.85
N TRP A 430 9.11 3.53 -18.66
CA TRP A 430 9.53 2.22 -18.17
C TRP A 430 10.76 2.31 -17.26
N SER A 431 11.74 3.16 -17.61
CA SER A 431 12.90 3.41 -16.76
C SER A 431 12.51 4.02 -15.41
N LEU A 432 11.55 4.95 -15.38
CA LEU A 432 11.01 5.56 -14.16
C LEU A 432 10.28 4.53 -13.30
N ILE A 433 9.44 3.68 -13.90
CA ILE A 433 8.73 2.60 -13.19
C ILE A 433 9.74 1.59 -12.59
N LEU A 434 10.79 1.23 -13.33
CA LEU A 434 11.82 0.32 -12.84
C LEU A 434 12.65 0.94 -11.70
N ALA A 435 13.03 2.20 -11.83
CA ALA A 435 13.75 2.94 -10.81
C ALA A 435 12.96 3.07 -9.50
N THR A 436 11.67 3.39 -9.60
CA THR A 436 10.77 3.48 -8.43
C THR A 436 10.52 2.13 -7.80
N MET A 437 10.42 1.07 -8.60
CA MET A 437 10.34 -0.30 -8.12
C MET A 437 11.60 -0.66 -7.31
N VAL A 438 12.80 -0.38 -7.81
CA VAL A 438 14.06 -0.65 -7.10
C VAL A 438 14.12 0.12 -5.78
N LEU A 439 13.73 1.40 -5.80
CA LEU A 439 13.64 2.23 -4.60
C LEU A 439 12.66 1.68 -3.57
N ALA A 440 11.44 1.34 -3.98
CA ALA A 440 10.43 0.78 -3.09
C ALA A 440 10.87 -0.57 -2.50
N MET A 441 11.53 -1.42 -3.28
CA MET A 441 12.09 -2.68 -2.80
C MET A 441 13.19 -2.45 -1.76
N ALA A 442 14.12 -1.53 -2.03
CA ALA A 442 15.22 -1.18 -1.14
C ALA A 442 14.73 -0.57 0.18
N VAL A 443 13.77 0.36 0.12
CA VAL A 443 13.13 0.97 1.29
C VAL A 443 12.41 -0.09 2.14
N GLY A 444 11.65 -0.99 1.52
CA GLY A 444 10.98 -2.06 2.28
C GLY A 444 11.96 -3.05 2.91
N LEU A 445 13.07 -3.38 2.24
CA LEU A 445 14.11 -4.23 2.82
C LEU A 445 14.82 -3.55 4.00
N TRP A 446 15.12 -2.26 3.85
CA TRP A 446 15.69 -1.43 4.92
C TRP A 446 14.77 -1.38 6.14
N ALA A 447 13.49 -1.09 5.91
CA ALA A 447 12.49 -1.10 6.97
C ALA A 447 12.38 -2.48 7.65
N SER A 448 12.50 -3.57 6.88
CA SER A 448 12.54 -4.94 7.40
C SER A 448 13.77 -5.22 8.26
N ALA A 449 14.94 -4.72 7.86
CA ALA A 449 16.19 -4.93 8.59
C ALA A 449 16.20 -4.18 9.93
N VAL A 450 15.62 -2.97 9.99
CA VAL A 450 15.59 -2.14 11.20
C VAL A 450 14.49 -2.58 12.16
N SER A 451 13.35 -3.05 11.64
CA SER A 451 12.17 -3.33 12.47
C SER A 451 12.22 -4.71 13.17
N PRO A 452 11.58 -4.85 14.34
CA PRO A 452 11.48 -6.11 15.07
C PRO A 452 10.30 -6.97 14.60
N ARG A 453 9.22 -6.34 14.13
CA ARG A 453 7.98 -6.99 13.69
C ARG A 453 7.63 -6.62 12.26
N THR A 454 6.98 -7.53 11.56
CA THR A 454 6.51 -7.39 10.18
C THR A 454 5.55 -6.22 10.01
N ALA A 455 4.55 -6.08 10.90
CA ALA A 455 3.60 -4.95 10.91
C ALA A 455 4.29 -3.58 11.05
N VAL A 456 5.36 -3.53 11.83
CA VAL A 456 6.13 -2.30 12.03
C VAL A 456 6.99 -1.99 10.81
N ALA A 457 7.64 -3.01 10.23
CA ALA A 457 8.41 -2.88 9.00
C ALA A 457 7.56 -2.37 7.84
N THR A 458 6.34 -2.90 7.68
CA THR A 458 5.43 -2.46 6.62
C THR A 458 5.03 -1.01 6.84
N ALA A 459 4.64 -0.62 8.06
CA ALA A 459 4.30 0.78 8.37
C ALA A 459 5.46 1.75 8.11
N VAL A 460 6.70 1.41 8.49
CA VAL A 460 7.90 2.23 8.21
C VAL A 460 8.15 2.34 6.71
N ALA A 461 8.09 1.22 5.98
CA ALA A 461 8.31 1.22 4.54
C ALA A 461 7.28 2.10 3.82
N TYR A 462 6.00 1.98 4.19
CA TYR A 462 4.92 2.80 3.64
C TYR A 462 5.02 4.27 4.04
N GLY A 463 5.44 4.58 5.26
CA GLY A 463 5.67 5.96 5.69
C GLY A 463 6.75 6.66 4.85
N VAL A 464 7.88 5.99 4.61
CA VAL A 464 8.95 6.53 3.75
C VAL A 464 8.50 6.65 2.29
N MET A 465 7.81 5.63 1.76
CA MET A 465 7.30 5.70 0.39
C MET A 465 6.23 6.78 0.22
N PHE A 466 5.38 7.00 1.21
CA PHE A 466 4.41 8.10 1.22
C PHE A 466 5.10 9.46 1.21
N LEU A 467 6.16 9.64 2.00
CA LEU A 467 6.96 10.86 1.99
C LEU A 467 7.58 11.14 0.62
N ILE A 468 8.11 10.11 -0.05
CA ILE A 468 8.71 10.22 -1.37
C ILE A 468 7.67 10.44 -2.47
N ALA A 469 6.48 9.85 -2.36
CA ALA A 469 5.43 9.89 -3.38
C ALA A 469 4.51 11.11 -3.27
N VAL A 470 4.06 11.43 -2.05
CA VAL A 470 3.06 12.45 -1.76
C VAL A 470 3.71 13.65 -1.06
N GLY A 471 4.61 13.42 -0.12
CA GLY A 471 5.30 14.50 0.60
C GLY A 471 6.11 15.42 -0.31
N THR A 472 6.73 14.88 -1.36
CA THR A 472 7.47 15.69 -2.34
C THR A 472 6.57 16.42 -3.36
N LEU A 473 5.25 16.17 -3.38
CA LEU A 473 4.28 16.96 -4.16
C LEU A 473 3.88 18.26 -3.47
N LEU A 474 4.21 18.43 -2.19
CA LEU A 474 3.84 19.62 -1.41
C LEU A 474 4.26 20.95 -2.04
N PRO A 475 5.44 21.09 -2.69
CA PRO A 475 5.80 22.33 -3.35
C PRO A 475 4.80 22.78 -4.43
N LEU A 476 4.02 21.86 -5.04
CA LEU A 476 3.01 22.19 -6.04
C LEU A 476 1.90 23.09 -5.46
N LEU A 477 1.60 22.92 -4.18
CA LEU A 477 0.53 23.65 -3.48
C LEU A 477 0.97 25.04 -3.01
N MET A 478 2.28 25.35 -3.10
CA MET A 478 2.88 26.53 -2.47
C MET A 478 3.25 27.65 -3.44
N GLY A 479 3.17 27.42 -4.76
CA GLY A 479 3.64 28.38 -5.76
C GLY A 479 5.13 28.73 -5.57
N GLU A 480 5.45 30.02 -5.50
CA GLU A 480 6.83 30.54 -5.43
C GLU A 480 7.41 30.67 -4.01
N ARG A 481 6.73 30.20 -2.95
CA ARG A 481 7.22 30.36 -1.57
C ARG A 481 8.51 29.58 -1.26
N LEU A 482 8.85 28.59 -2.08
CA LEU A 482 10.07 27.81 -1.96
C LEU A 482 11.15 28.40 -2.86
N GLY A 483 12.38 28.47 -2.36
CA GLY A 483 13.53 28.72 -3.22
C GLY A 483 13.56 27.70 -4.35
N GLY A 484 13.71 28.17 -5.60
CA GLY A 484 13.58 27.34 -6.81
C GLY A 484 14.40 26.06 -6.73
N ALA A 485 15.64 26.14 -6.24
CA ALA A 485 16.51 24.98 -6.07
C ALA A 485 15.93 23.87 -5.16
N VAL A 486 15.25 24.22 -4.07
CA VAL A 486 14.67 23.23 -3.14
C VAL A 486 13.43 22.59 -3.77
N ARG A 487 12.60 23.40 -4.44
CA ARG A 487 11.43 22.92 -5.19
C ARG A 487 11.85 21.91 -6.26
N ASP A 488 12.89 22.23 -7.04
CA ASP A 488 13.36 21.39 -8.13
C ASP A 488 13.94 20.06 -7.62
N VAL A 489 14.68 20.07 -6.51
CA VAL A 489 15.18 18.84 -5.88
C VAL A 489 14.03 17.97 -5.38
N LEU A 490 13.01 18.55 -4.76
CA LEU A 490 11.84 17.79 -4.29
C LEU A 490 11.07 17.18 -5.46
N PHE A 491 10.87 17.92 -6.54
CA PHE A 491 10.24 17.42 -7.75
C PHE A 491 11.07 16.34 -8.46
N ALA A 492 12.40 16.46 -8.45
CA ALA A 492 13.29 15.43 -8.96
C ALA A 492 13.18 14.11 -8.17
N ILE A 493 13.02 14.18 -6.85
CA ILE A 493 12.82 12.96 -6.03
C ILE A 493 11.46 12.32 -6.32
N ASN A 494 10.46 13.10 -6.73
CA ASN A 494 9.11 12.59 -6.94
C ASN A 494 8.95 11.82 -8.27
N PRO A 495 8.50 10.55 -8.23
CA PRO A 495 8.29 9.78 -9.45
C PRO A 495 7.08 10.19 -10.28
N PHE A 496 6.00 10.66 -9.65
CA PHE A 496 4.79 11.14 -10.31
C PHE A 496 5.04 12.44 -11.06
N VAL A 497 5.78 13.39 -10.48
CA VAL A 497 6.12 14.65 -11.16
C VAL A 497 6.97 14.38 -12.39
N SER A 498 8.00 13.55 -12.23
CA SER A 498 8.89 13.15 -13.33
C SER A 498 8.11 12.45 -14.46
N ALA A 499 7.16 11.58 -14.09
CA ALA A 499 6.25 10.92 -15.02
C ALA A 499 5.31 11.89 -15.77
N ILE A 500 4.70 12.83 -15.06
CA ILE A 500 3.79 13.82 -15.65
C ILE A 500 4.54 14.73 -16.63
N GLN A 501 5.74 15.21 -16.25
CA GLN A 501 6.57 16.06 -17.11
C GLN A 501 6.92 15.35 -18.43
N THR A 502 7.19 14.04 -18.40
CA THR A 502 7.55 13.29 -19.62
C THR A 502 6.38 13.05 -20.58
N LEU A 503 5.14 13.04 -20.07
CA LEU A 503 3.95 12.65 -20.85
C LEU A 503 3.03 13.80 -21.23
N THR A 504 3.16 14.95 -20.57
CA THR A 504 2.29 16.10 -20.78
C THR A 504 3.10 17.28 -21.25
N THR A 505 2.64 17.95 -22.31
CA THR A 505 3.31 19.14 -22.80
C THR A 505 2.85 20.35 -21.97
N GLY A 506 3.81 21.07 -21.37
CA GLY A 506 3.56 22.30 -20.60
C GLY A 506 3.54 22.18 -19.07
N TYR A 507 3.25 21.01 -18.49
CA TYR A 507 3.37 20.84 -17.03
C TYR A 507 4.82 20.65 -16.63
N PHE A 508 5.30 21.46 -15.68
CA PHE A 508 6.70 21.46 -15.20
C PHE A 508 7.75 21.72 -16.28
N ALA A 509 7.38 22.36 -17.40
CA ALA A 509 8.30 22.70 -18.48
C ALA A 509 9.39 23.71 -18.06
N GLU A 510 9.15 24.46 -16.99
CA GLU A 510 10.09 25.42 -16.40
C GLU A 510 11.26 24.75 -15.68
N VAL A 511 11.08 23.50 -15.26
CA VAL A 511 12.10 22.73 -14.55
C VAL A 511 12.82 21.86 -15.58
N GLY A 512 14.15 21.74 -15.49
CA GLY A 512 14.93 20.91 -16.42
C GLY A 512 14.51 19.44 -16.45
N ASP A 513 15.24 18.59 -17.18
CA ASP A 513 14.92 17.16 -17.32
C ASP A 513 14.84 16.42 -15.97
N LEU A 514 13.64 16.31 -15.38
CA LEU A 514 13.45 15.70 -14.06
C LEU A 514 13.65 14.19 -14.11
N TRP A 515 13.38 13.54 -15.24
CA TRP A 515 13.47 12.08 -15.35
C TRP A 515 14.88 11.55 -15.08
N ARG A 516 15.92 12.28 -15.52
CA ARG A 516 17.33 11.92 -15.26
C ARG A 516 17.68 12.12 -13.79
N ALA A 517 17.26 13.25 -13.22
CA ALA A 517 17.48 13.55 -11.82
C ALA A 517 16.75 12.54 -10.90
N HIS A 518 15.55 12.12 -11.29
CA HIS A 518 14.81 11.09 -10.57
C HIS A 518 15.55 9.75 -10.57
N LEU A 519 16.06 9.31 -11.73
CA LEU A 519 16.85 8.09 -11.84
C LEU A 519 18.08 8.11 -10.94
N THR A 520 18.81 9.22 -10.88
CA THR A 520 20.01 9.32 -10.04
C THR A 520 19.64 9.32 -8.56
N TRP A 521 18.64 10.10 -8.14
CA TRP A 521 18.15 10.12 -6.76
C TRP A 521 17.59 8.77 -6.31
N SER A 522 16.75 8.13 -7.13
CA SER A 522 16.13 6.86 -6.79
C SER A 522 17.17 5.75 -6.66
N LEU A 523 18.13 5.66 -7.58
CA LEU A 523 19.20 4.66 -7.51
C LEU A 523 20.18 4.94 -6.37
N GLY A 524 20.51 6.21 -6.12
CA GLY A 524 21.35 6.63 -4.99
C GLY A 524 20.72 6.27 -3.63
N LEU A 525 19.46 6.65 -3.42
CA LEU A 525 18.71 6.29 -2.20
C LEU A 525 18.55 4.78 -2.05
N SER A 526 18.32 4.06 -3.16
CA SER A 526 18.28 2.60 -3.15
C SER A 526 19.61 1.99 -2.70
N ALA A 527 20.73 2.47 -3.22
CA ALA A 527 22.06 1.98 -2.86
C ALA A 527 22.34 2.17 -1.37
N VAL A 528 22.04 3.36 -0.82
CA VAL A 528 22.19 3.65 0.61
C VAL A 528 21.32 2.72 1.46
N ALA A 529 20.04 2.55 1.10
CA ALA A 529 19.12 1.66 1.82
C ALA A 529 19.58 0.20 1.78
N LEU A 530 20.09 -0.27 0.64
CA LEU A 530 20.62 -1.63 0.48
C LEU A 530 21.92 -1.85 1.25
N LEU A 531 22.85 -0.90 1.23
CA LEU A 531 24.10 -0.96 2.00
C LEU A 531 23.83 -1.02 3.51
N TRP A 532 22.90 -0.20 4.00
CA TRP A 532 22.54 -0.23 5.41
C TRP A 532 21.81 -1.53 5.79
N SER A 533 20.92 -2.02 4.91
CA SER A 533 20.28 -3.33 5.08
C SER A 533 21.31 -4.46 5.15
N TYR A 534 22.32 -4.43 4.28
CA TYR A 534 23.42 -5.38 4.25
C TYR A 534 24.20 -5.37 5.56
N GLU A 535 24.63 -4.22 6.03
CA GLU A 535 25.40 -4.12 7.27
C GLU A 535 24.60 -4.63 8.48
N ARG A 536 23.29 -4.33 8.52
CA ARG A 536 22.42 -4.79 9.60
C ARG A 536 22.21 -6.30 9.57
N VAL A 537 21.98 -6.88 8.39
CA VAL A 537 21.80 -8.33 8.22
C VAL A 537 23.12 -9.07 8.44
N ARG A 538 24.26 -8.50 8.03
CA ARG A 538 25.59 -9.02 8.33
C ARG A 538 25.82 -9.16 9.83
N ARG A 539 25.46 -8.15 10.64
CA ARG A 539 25.54 -8.24 12.11
C ARG A 539 24.60 -9.29 12.70
N MET A 540 23.48 -9.59 12.04
CA MET A 540 22.52 -10.59 12.53
C MET A 540 22.94 -12.01 12.19
N LEU A 541 23.47 -12.23 10.99
CA LEU A 541 23.92 -13.55 10.54
C LEU A 541 25.36 -13.85 10.96
N GLY A 542 26.14 -12.81 11.28
CA GLY A 542 27.47 -12.95 11.87
C GLY A 542 27.39 -13.64 13.23
N THR A 543 28.26 -14.62 13.44
CA THR A 543 28.51 -15.20 14.75
C THR A 543 29.02 -14.10 15.67
N GLN A 544 28.37 -13.88 16.82
CA GLN A 544 29.02 -13.19 17.93
C GLN A 544 30.19 -14.09 18.35
N SER A 545 31.38 -13.79 17.81
CA SER A 545 32.63 -14.37 18.26
C SER A 545 33.07 -13.69 19.54
#